data_AF-A0A9E1WCM4-F1
#
_entry.id   AF-A0A9E1WCM4-F1
#
_cell.length_a   1.000
_cell.length_b   1.000
_cell.length_c   1.000
_cell.angle_alpha   90.00
_cell.angle_beta   90.00
_cell.angle_gamma   90.00
#
_symmetry.space_group_name_H-M   'P 1'
#
loop_
_entity.id
_entity.type
_entity.pdbx_description
1 polymer ?
#
loop_
_entity_poly.entity_id
_entity_poly.type
_entity_poly.pdbx_seq_one_letter_code
_entity_poly.pdbx_strand_id
1 'polypeptide(L)'
;QLATPVNDLEREQDADLVWRQAINQQLSDPYAALFAELDALLFLQAPYFDAVLEWRWEQEQQLSAQYQLAHPADHDPTMSRDDVVTFISYYQRLTEHALATLPQQADYVWALAKDRSVSSLRIQAGGTRREVVLK
;
A
#
# COMPACT_ATOMS: atom_id res chain seq x y z
N GLN A 1 -11.98 -1.81 -15.64
CA GLN A 1 -12.57 -1.04 -14.53
C GLN A 1 -12.80 -1.99 -13.36
N LEU A 2 -12.53 -1.56 -12.12
CA LEU A 2 -12.51 -2.39 -10.91
C LEU A 2 -13.93 -2.77 -10.43
N ALA A 3 -14.64 -3.60 -11.20
CA ALA A 3 -16.04 -3.95 -10.95
C ALA A 3 -16.22 -5.17 -10.03
N THR A 4 -15.31 -6.15 -10.09
CA THR A 4 -15.38 -7.36 -9.26
C THR A 4 -14.80 -7.07 -7.86
N PRO A 5 -15.47 -7.49 -6.77
CA PRO A 5 -14.91 -7.36 -5.42
C PRO A 5 -13.62 -8.17 -5.30
N VAL A 6 -12.61 -7.64 -4.61
CA VAL A 6 -11.34 -8.35 -4.39
C VAL A 6 -11.31 -9.13 -3.07
N ASN A 7 -12.25 -8.85 -2.17
CA ASN A 7 -12.38 -9.52 -0.88
C ASN A 7 -13.81 -9.50 -0.35
N ASP A 8 -13.97 -10.12 0.82
CA ASP A 8 -15.24 -10.26 1.53
C ASP A 8 -15.81 -8.90 1.95
N LEU A 9 -14.95 -7.99 2.43
CA LEU A 9 -15.34 -6.64 2.84
C LEU A 9 -16.07 -5.90 1.70
N GLU A 10 -15.49 -5.85 0.51
CA GLU A 10 -16.13 -5.17 -0.61
C GLU A 10 -17.37 -5.89 -1.13
N ARG A 11 -17.37 -7.22 -1.10
CA ARG A 11 -18.54 -8.01 -1.50
C ARG A 11 -19.73 -7.71 -0.59
N GLU A 12 -19.48 -7.58 0.71
CA GLU A 12 -20.53 -7.47 1.73
C GLU A 12 -20.91 -6.02 2.04
N GLN A 13 -19.95 -5.10 2.04
CA GLN A 13 -20.15 -3.71 2.46
C GLN A 13 -20.16 -2.70 1.30
N ASP A 14 -19.71 -3.08 0.11
CA ASP A 14 -19.74 -2.23 -1.09
C ASP A 14 -20.61 -2.81 -2.20
N ALA A 15 -21.73 -3.46 -1.86
CA ALA A 15 -22.64 -4.08 -2.83
C ALA A 15 -23.11 -3.10 -3.92
N ASP A 16 -23.33 -1.83 -3.56
CA ASP A 16 -23.76 -0.75 -4.45
C ASP A 16 -22.61 -0.08 -5.23
N LEU A 17 -21.38 -0.58 -5.11
CA LEU A 17 -20.18 -0.10 -5.82
C LEU A 17 -19.73 1.33 -5.47
N VAL A 18 -20.24 1.94 -4.41
CA VAL A 18 -19.94 3.31 -4.01
C VAL A 18 -18.44 3.52 -3.81
N TRP A 19 -17.78 2.64 -3.05
CA TRP A 19 -16.35 2.76 -2.76
C TRP A 19 -15.52 2.47 -4.01
N ARG A 20 -15.84 1.40 -4.72
CA ARG A 20 -15.14 1.02 -5.95
C ARG A 20 -15.24 2.10 -7.04
N GLN A 21 -16.40 2.73 -7.22
CA GLN A 21 -16.58 3.82 -8.18
C GLN A 21 -15.77 5.06 -7.76
N ALA A 22 -15.82 5.43 -6.48
CA ALA A 22 -15.02 6.54 -5.97
C ALA A 22 -13.51 6.31 -6.19
N ILE A 23 -13.00 5.11 -5.88
CA ILE A 23 -11.60 4.75 -6.12
C ILE A 23 -11.25 4.87 -7.61
N ASN A 24 -12.08 4.32 -8.51
CA ASN A 24 -11.83 4.43 -9.95
C ASN A 24 -11.76 5.90 -10.42
N GLN A 25 -12.65 6.75 -9.91
CA GLN A 25 -12.69 8.18 -10.28
C GLN A 25 -11.46 8.93 -9.76
N GLN A 26 -11.04 8.65 -8.52
CA GLN A 26 -9.84 9.26 -7.93
C GLN A 26 -8.57 8.86 -8.70
N LEU A 27 -8.45 7.58 -9.07
CA LEU A 27 -7.31 7.08 -9.83
C LEU A 27 -7.26 7.60 -11.27
N SER A 28 -8.41 7.89 -11.88
CA SER A 28 -8.46 8.31 -13.29
C SER A 28 -7.99 9.74 -13.56
N ASP A 29 -8.14 10.66 -12.59
CA ASP A 29 -7.97 12.08 -12.85
C ASP A 29 -7.15 12.78 -11.74
N PRO A 30 -7.62 12.92 -10.48
CA PRO A 30 -6.83 13.58 -9.43
C PRO A 30 -5.44 12.98 -9.19
N TYR A 31 -5.36 11.65 -9.03
CA TYR A 31 -4.08 10.99 -8.76
C TYR A 31 -3.21 10.88 -10.02
N ALA A 32 -3.81 10.74 -11.20
CA ALA A 32 -3.06 10.75 -12.45
C ALA A 32 -2.37 12.11 -12.66
N ALA A 33 -3.05 13.22 -12.38
CA ALA A 33 -2.48 14.56 -12.42
C ALA A 33 -1.34 14.72 -11.39
N LEU A 34 -1.55 14.26 -10.16
CA LEU A 34 -0.50 14.30 -9.12
C LEU A 34 0.74 13.50 -9.52
N PHE A 35 0.57 12.30 -10.07
CA PHE A 35 1.69 11.45 -10.48
C PHE A 35 2.48 12.05 -11.64
N ALA A 36 1.82 12.82 -12.52
CA ALA A 36 2.48 13.51 -13.63
C ALA A 36 3.41 14.66 -13.17
N GLU A 37 3.25 15.16 -11.95
CA GLU A 37 4.10 16.20 -11.36
C GLU A 37 5.34 15.63 -10.64
N LEU A 38 5.45 14.30 -10.49
CA LEU A 38 6.59 13.68 -9.83
C LEU A 38 7.82 13.69 -10.75
N ASP A 39 8.95 14.21 -10.25
CA ASP A 39 10.24 14.16 -10.97
C ASP A 39 10.79 12.72 -11.05
N ALA A 40 10.45 11.90 -10.06
CA ALA A 40 10.82 10.48 -10.01
C ALA A 40 9.87 9.69 -9.11
N LEU A 41 9.65 8.42 -9.44
CA LEU A 41 8.86 7.47 -8.68
C LEU A 41 9.69 6.23 -8.28
N LEU A 42 9.84 6.02 -6.96
CA LEU A 42 10.36 4.77 -6.40
C LEU A 42 9.20 3.91 -5.89
N PHE A 43 9.06 2.72 -6.44
CA PHE A 43 8.11 1.72 -5.96
C PHE A 43 8.81 0.63 -5.14
N LEU A 44 8.45 0.54 -3.86
CA LEU A 44 8.83 -0.57 -2.98
C LEU A 44 7.82 -1.71 -3.18
N GLN A 45 8.17 -2.66 -4.03
CA GLN A 45 7.28 -3.73 -4.45
C GLN A 45 7.26 -4.86 -3.40
N ALA A 46 6.14 -4.98 -2.68
CA ALA A 46 5.87 -6.16 -1.86
C ALA A 46 5.80 -7.43 -2.74
N PRO A 47 6.18 -8.61 -2.22
CA PRO A 47 6.18 -9.84 -3.02
C PRO A 47 4.76 -10.31 -3.38
N TYR A 48 3.78 -10.03 -2.51
CA TYR A 48 2.34 -10.31 -2.67
C TYR A 48 1.57 -9.60 -1.54
N PHE A 49 0.23 -9.54 -1.63
CA PHE A 49 -0.59 -8.81 -0.66
C PHE A 49 -0.49 -9.38 0.78
N ASP A 50 -0.49 -10.71 0.95
CA ASP A 50 -0.37 -11.33 2.28
C ASP A 50 0.93 -10.95 3.02
N ALA A 51 1.99 -10.53 2.33
CA ALA A 51 3.20 -10.04 3.00
C ALA A 51 2.92 -8.72 3.73
N VAL A 52 2.02 -7.88 3.19
CA VAL A 52 1.58 -6.64 3.83
C VAL A 52 0.81 -6.91 5.12
N LEU A 53 0.02 -8.00 5.17
CA LEU A 53 -0.67 -8.44 6.39
C LEU A 53 0.35 -8.74 7.49
N GLU A 54 1.30 -9.63 7.21
CA GLU A 54 2.30 -10.04 8.20
C GLU A 54 3.14 -8.85 8.63
N TRP A 55 3.48 -7.94 7.70
CA TRP A 55 4.23 -6.75 8.06
C TRP A 55 3.46 -5.79 8.97
N ARG A 56 2.17 -5.61 8.71
CA ARG A 56 1.29 -4.79 9.56
C ARG A 56 1.13 -5.43 10.93
N TRP A 57 0.99 -6.75 11.00
CA TRP A 57 0.89 -7.48 12.26
C TRP A 57 2.16 -7.40 13.11
N GLU A 58 3.34 -7.52 12.49
CA GLU A 58 4.62 -7.31 13.17
C GLU A 58 4.76 -5.88 13.72
N GLN A 59 4.32 -4.88 12.95
CA GLN A 59 4.31 -3.49 13.41
C GLN A 59 3.38 -3.30 14.61
N GLU A 60 2.19 -3.89 14.58
CA GLU A 60 1.21 -3.77 15.66
C GLU A 60 1.69 -4.45 16.95
N GLN A 61 2.33 -5.62 16.85
CA GLN A 61 2.95 -6.28 18.00
C GLN A 61 4.07 -5.45 18.63
N GLN A 62 4.89 -4.77 17.81
CA GLN A 62 5.92 -3.87 18.33
C GLN A 62 5.32 -2.67 19.06
N LEU A 63 4.23 -2.10 18.51
CA LEU A 63 3.50 -1.01 19.16
C LEU A 63 2.88 -1.46 20.48
N SER A 64 2.26 -2.64 20.52
CA SER A 64 1.69 -3.26 21.71
C SER A 64 2.74 -3.43 22.80
N ALA A 65 3.90 -4.02 22.46
CA ALA A 65 4.99 -4.22 23.41
C ALA A 65 5.53 -2.89 23.97
N GLN A 66 5.67 -1.87 23.14
CA GLN A 66 6.08 -0.53 23.58
C GLN A 66 5.04 0.13 24.47
N TYR A 67 3.76 -0.01 24.15
CA TYR A 67 2.67 0.55 24.93
C TYR A 67 2.59 -0.08 26.32
N GLN A 68 2.61 -1.42 26.39
CA GLN A 68 2.56 -2.16 27.65
C GLN A 68 3.75 -1.85 28.56
N LEU A 69 4.93 -1.60 27.99
CA LEU A 69 6.10 -1.17 28.77
C LEU A 69 5.90 0.23 29.37
N ALA A 70 5.27 1.14 28.63
CA ALA A 70 5.01 2.52 29.07
C ALA A 70 3.79 2.63 30.01
N HIS A 71 2.79 1.77 29.85
CA HIS A 71 1.49 1.82 30.54
C HIS A 71 1.08 0.43 31.07
N PRO A 72 1.82 -0.16 32.03
CA PRO A 72 1.62 -1.56 32.44
C PRO A 72 0.29 -1.86 33.14
N ALA A 73 -0.44 -0.83 33.56
CA ALA A 73 -1.74 -0.95 34.22
C ALA A 73 -2.93 -0.63 33.29
N ASP A 74 -2.66 -0.11 32.09
CA ASP A 74 -3.70 0.30 31.15
C ASP A 74 -4.03 -0.83 30.17
N HIS A 75 -5.25 -0.79 29.64
CA HIS A 75 -5.64 -1.69 28.56
C HIS A 75 -4.92 -1.31 27.27
N ASP A 76 -4.33 -2.29 26.59
CA ASP A 76 -3.62 -2.08 25.33
C ASP A 76 -4.61 -1.65 24.21
N PRO A 77 -4.48 -0.45 23.63
CA PRO A 77 -5.40 0.05 22.61
C PRO A 77 -5.06 -0.45 21.20
N THR A 78 -4.05 -1.31 21.04
CA THR A 78 -3.64 -1.83 19.74
C THR A 78 -4.63 -2.84 19.16
N MET A 79 -4.54 -3.03 17.85
CA MET A 79 -5.39 -3.95 17.11
C MET A 79 -5.03 -5.41 17.42
N SER A 80 -6.06 -6.26 17.57
CA SER A 80 -5.88 -7.71 17.51
C SER A 80 -5.49 -8.15 16.09
N ARG A 81 -5.11 -9.42 15.92
CA ARG A 81 -4.81 -9.96 14.58
C ARG A 81 -6.02 -9.89 13.64
N ASP A 82 -7.23 -10.12 14.16
CA ASP A 82 -8.46 -10.06 13.37
C ASP A 82 -8.82 -8.62 12.99
N ASP A 83 -8.56 -7.67 13.89
CA ASP A 83 -8.68 -6.24 13.59
C ASP A 83 -7.70 -5.83 12.48
N VAL A 84 -6.46 -6.34 12.52
CA VAL A 84 -5.47 -6.10 11.45
C VAL A 84 -5.93 -6.71 10.13
N VAL A 85 -6.45 -7.95 10.11
CA VAL A 85 -6.99 -8.57 8.88
C VAL A 85 -8.11 -7.69 8.29
N THR A 86 -9.03 -7.24 9.14
CA THR A 86 -10.12 -6.35 8.73
C THR A 86 -9.58 -5.02 8.22
N PHE A 87 -8.63 -4.42 8.93
CA PHE A 87 -7.99 -3.16 8.58
C PHE A 87 -7.31 -3.22 7.20
N ILE A 88 -6.50 -4.25 6.93
CA ILE A 88 -5.79 -4.33 5.65
C ILE A 88 -6.74 -4.55 4.47
N SER A 89 -7.90 -5.15 4.69
CA SER A 89 -8.85 -5.46 3.62
C SER A 89 -9.36 -4.20 2.90
N TYR A 90 -9.42 -3.05 3.60
CA TYR A 90 -9.72 -1.74 3.00
C TYR A 90 -8.67 -1.28 1.99
N TYR A 91 -7.43 -1.78 2.07
CA TYR A 91 -6.31 -1.37 1.21
C TYR A 91 -6.03 -2.34 0.07
N GLN A 92 -6.56 -3.57 0.14
CA GLN A 92 -6.22 -4.65 -0.79
C GLN A 92 -6.33 -4.25 -2.26
N ARG A 93 -7.46 -3.64 -2.65
CA ARG A 93 -7.68 -3.21 -4.03
C ARG A 93 -6.60 -2.28 -4.54
N LEU A 94 -6.25 -1.26 -3.77
CA LEU A 94 -5.25 -0.28 -4.16
C LEU A 94 -3.86 -0.89 -4.19
N THR A 95 -3.53 -1.76 -3.23
CA THR A 95 -2.25 -2.46 -3.19
C THR A 95 -2.09 -3.41 -4.38
N GLU A 96 -3.09 -4.23 -4.68
CA GLU A 96 -3.06 -5.14 -5.83
C GLU A 96 -3.01 -4.37 -7.16
N HIS A 97 -3.77 -3.28 -7.27
CA HIS A 97 -3.69 -2.40 -8.43
C HIS A 97 -2.28 -1.82 -8.59
N ALA A 98 -1.69 -1.31 -7.51
CA ALA A 98 -0.33 -0.77 -7.52
C ALA A 98 0.72 -1.84 -7.89
N LEU A 99 0.61 -3.06 -7.35
CA LEU A 99 1.48 -4.19 -7.69
C LEU A 99 1.38 -4.57 -9.17
N ALA A 100 0.20 -4.43 -9.78
CA ALA A 100 -0.02 -4.72 -11.19
C ALA A 100 0.49 -3.61 -12.12
N THR A 101 0.41 -2.33 -11.73
CA THR A 101 0.60 -1.19 -12.64
C THR A 101 1.84 -0.35 -12.39
N LEU A 102 2.28 -0.18 -11.14
CA LEU A 102 3.44 0.66 -10.82
C LEU A 102 4.79 0.09 -11.26
N PRO A 103 5.03 -1.24 -11.31
CA PRO A 103 6.32 -1.76 -11.77
C PRO A 103 6.71 -1.37 -13.21
N GLN A 104 5.73 -0.98 -14.05
CA GLN A 104 6.00 -0.50 -15.41
C GLN A 104 6.08 1.03 -15.50
N GLN A 105 5.60 1.76 -14.49
CA GLN A 105 5.53 3.22 -14.47
C GLN A 105 6.63 3.88 -13.63
N ALA A 106 7.13 3.18 -12.61
CA ALA A 106 8.11 3.72 -11.68
C ALA A 106 9.53 3.71 -12.26
N ASP A 107 10.25 4.83 -12.11
CA ASP A 107 11.66 4.95 -12.48
C ASP A 107 12.55 3.93 -11.75
N TYR A 108 12.19 3.64 -10.49
CA TYR A 108 12.90 2.70 -9.64
C TYR A 108 11.92 1.69 -9.05
N VAL A 109 12.25 0.40 -9.13
CA VAL A 109 11.49 -0.66 -8.46
C VAL A 109 12.43 -1.45 -7.57
N TRP A 110 12.16 -1.46 -6.27
CA TRP A 110 12.84 -2.29 -5.30
C TRP A 110 11.90 -3.42 -4.91
N ALA A 111 12.17 -4.62 -5.39
CA ALA A 111 11.41 -5.80 -4.97
C ALA A 111 11.86 -6.19 -3.56
N LEU A 112 10.88 -6.38 -2.68
CA LEU A 112 11.10 -6.79 -1.30
C LEU A 112 10.84 -8.28 -1.14
N ALA A 113 11.70 -8.96 -0.38
CA ALA A 113 11.44 -10.30 0.13
C ALA A 113 10.51 -10.23 1.36
N LYS A 114 10.05 -11.40 1.85
CA LYS A 114 9.12 -11.48 3.00
C LYS A 114 9.69 -10.85 4.28
N ASP A 115 11.01 -10.83 4.43
CA ASP A 115 11.72 -10.21 5.55
C ASP A 115 11.99 -8.71 5.36
N ARG A 116 11.38 -8.10 4.32
CA ARG A 116 11.57 -6.69 3.88
C ARG A 116 12.96 -6.38 3.34
N SER A 117 13.84 -7.36 3.19
CA SER A 117 15.11 -7.16 2.49
C SER A 117 14.87 -6.90 1.01
N VAL A 118 15.74 -6.11 0.38
CA VAL A 118 15.67 -5.85 -1.06
C VAL A 118 16.19 -7.07 -1.81
N SER A 119 15.31 -7.77 -2.53
CA SER A 119 15.65 -8.96 -3.32
C SER A 119 16.14 -8.61 -4.72
N SER A 120 15.67 -7.51 -5.30
CA SER A 120 16.15 -7.02 -6.60
C SER A 120 15.89 -5.54 -6.80
N LEU A 121 16.74 -4.93 -7.63
CA LEU A 121 16.64 -3.53 -8.04
C LEU A 121 16.42 -3.46 -9.55
N ARG A 122 15.41 -2.70 -9.98
CA ARG A 122 15.21 -2.33 -11.39
C ARG A 122 15.22 -0.82 -11.52
N ILE A 123 15.91 -0.35 -12.55
CA ILE A 123 15.94 1.06 -12.94
C ILE A 123 15.42 1.15 -14.37
N GLN A 124 14.39 1.96 -14.61
CA GLN A 124 13.91 2.26 -15.94
C GLN A 124 14.62 3.52 -16.45
N ALA A 125 15.36 3.40 -17.55
CA ALA A 125 15.94 4.56 -18.23
C ALA A 125 14.83 5.27 -19.02
N GLY A 126 14.07 6.15 -18.36
CA GLY A 126 12.90 6.78 -18.98
C GLY A 126 12.38 8.07 -18.34
N GLY A 127 12.72 8.37 -17.07
CA GLY A 127 12.36 9.63 -16.43
C GLY A 127 13.04 10.80 -17.13
N THR A 128 12.26 11.73 -17.67
CA THR A 128 12.77 12.92 -18.35
C THR A 128 13.64 13.69 -17.37
N ARG A 129 14.93 13.86 -17.68
CA ARG A 129 15.88 14.62 -16.85
C ARG A 129 15.45 16.09 -16.82
N ARG A 130 14.56 16.47 -15.90
CA ARG A 130 14.36 17.86 -15.54
C ARG A 130 15.52 18.22 -14.60
N GLU A 131 16.40 19.11 -15.04
CA GLU A 131 17.44 19.67 -14.18
C GLU A 131 16.77 20.34 -12.98
N VAL A 132 16.83 19.68 -11.82
CA VAL A 132 16.43 20.29 -10.55
C VAL A 132 17.54 21.24 -10.15
N VAL A 133 17.36 22.53 -10.46
CA VAL A 133 18.18 23.61 -9.91
C VAL A 133 17.72 23.82 -8.46
N LEU A 134 18.50 23.32 -7.50
CA LEU A 134 18.30 23.64 -6.09
C LEU A 134 18.61 25.14 -5.88
N LYS A 135 17.63 25.88 -5.35
CA LYS A 135 17.83 27.24 -4.84
C LYS A 135 18.41 27.22 -3.44
#